data_AF-A0A4V1ZY59-F1
#
_entry.id   AF-A0A4V1ZY59-F1
#
_cell.length_a   1.000
_cell.length_b   1.000
_cell.length_c   1.000
_cell.angle_alpha   90.00
_cell.angle_beta   90.00
_cell.angle_gamma   90.00
#
_symmetry.space_group_name_H-M   'P 1'
#
loop_
_entity.id
_entity.type
_entity.pdbx_description
1 polymer ?
#
loop_
_entity_poly.entity_id
_entity_poly.type
_entity_poly.pdbx_seq_one_letter_code
_entity_poly.pdbx_strand_id
1 'polypeptide(L)'
;MPKDDRSLAEFGIELERRAMQRHLDDGTLEPIYPHGVLLRTDLSKSPADEPAQRLEDEEVPRDGVLVTRKAQFARWIGGERLLWIGRSKTASKGEGASGLRHDIRVRKEQLSP
;
A
#
# COMPACT_ATOMS: atom_id res chain seq x y z
N MET A 1 37.17 -9.10 7.45
CA MET A 1 35.87 -9.14 6.74
C MET A 1 35.82 -7.93 5.84
N PRO A 2 35.75 -8.06 4.51
CA PRO A 2 35.53 -6.90 3.64
C PRO A 2 34.12 -6.38 3.92
N LYS A 3 33.97 -5.07 4.13
CA LYS A 3 32.68 -4.42 4.24
C LYS A 3 32.13 -4.27 2.82
N ASP A 4 30.94 -4.78 2.59
CA ASP A 4 30.25 -4.65 1.30
C ASP A 4 29.79 -3.18 1.17
N ASP A 5 30.43 -2.42 0.28
CA ASP A 5 30.24 -0.97 0.09
C ASP A 5 29.21 -0.65 -1.01
N ARG A 6 28.34 -1.60 -1.37
CA ARG A 6 27.24 -1.36 -2.31
C ARG A 6 26.16 -0.47 -1.68
N SER A 7 25.55 0.41 -2.47
CA SER A 7 24.56 1.37 -1.98
C SER A 7 23.25 0.65 -1.61
N LEU A 8 22.58 1.09 -0.54
CA LEU A 8 21.27 0.53 -0.13
C LEU A 8 20.21 0.64 -1.23
N ALA A 9 20.35 1.60 -2.15
CA ALA A 9 19.50 1.77 -3.31
C ALA A 9 19.54 0.58 -4.29
N GLU A 10 20.57 -0.28 -4.24
CA GLU A 10 20.68 -1.48 -5.08
C GLU A 10 19.76 -2.63 -4.60
N PHE A 11 19.15 -2.51 -3.41
CA PHE A 11 18.29 -3.54 -2.80
C PHE A 11 16.87 -3.06 -2.46
N GLY A 12 16.51 -1.83 -2.85
CA GLY A 12 15.18 -1.27 -2.59
C GLY A 12 14.14 -1.90 -3.50
N ILE A 13 13.14 -2.58 -2.92
CA ILE A 13 11.92 -2.93 -3.65
C ILE A 13 11.07 -1.66 -3.68
N GLU A 14 11.03 -0.95 -4.81
CA GLU A 14 10.04 0.10 -5.02
C GLU A 14 8.68 -0.56 -5.31
N LEU A 15 7.72 -0.40 -4.40
CA LEU A 15 6.38 -0.90 -4.60
C LEU A 15 5.59 0.12 -5.44
N GLU A 16 5.23 -0.27 -6.67
CA GLU A 16 4.31 0.51 -7.49
C GLU A 16 2.86 0.11 -7.17
N ARG A 17 2.05 1.08 -6.74
CA ARG A 17 0.62 0.90 -6.57
C ARG A 17 -0.04 0.67 -7.93
N ARG A 18 -0.62 -0.53 -8.11
CA ARG A 18 -1.62 -0.82 -9.15
C ARG A 18 -3.02 -1.04 -8.57
N ALA A 19 -4.02 -1.04 -9.44
CA ALA A 19 -5.36 -1.50 -9.10
C ALA A 19 -5.28 -2.96 -8.60
N MET A 20 -6.05 -3.27 -7.55
CA MET A 20 -6.18 -4.66 -7.10
C MET A 20 -6.86 -5.47 -8.21
N GLN A 21 -6.39 -6.69 -8.47
CA GLN A 21 -7.00 -7.55 -9.48
C GLN A 21 -8.07 -8.40 -8.79
N ARG A 22 -9.33 -8.28 -9.23
CA ARG A 22 -10.41 -9.20 -8.86
C ARG A 22 -10.44 -10.34 -9.84
N HIS A 23 -10.35 -11.56 -9.31
CA HIS A 23 -10.52 -12.78 -10.08
C HIS A 23 -12.02 -13.10 -10.13
N LEU A 24 -12.58 -13.17 -11.34
CA LEU A 24 -13.95 -13.62 -11.57
C LEU A 24 -13.96 -15.14 -11.85
N ASP A 25 -15.11 -15.77 -11.70
CA ASP A 25 -15.28 -17.23 -11.83
C ASP A 25 -14.96 -17.75 -13.25
N ASP A 26 -15.02 -16.88 -14.25
CA ASP A 26 -14.67 -17.17 -15.65
C ASP A 26 -13.16 -17.04 -15.95
N GLY A 27 -12.35 -16.72 -14.94
CA GLY A 27 -10.91 -16.49 -15.07
C GLY A 27 -10.53 -15.08 -15.52
N THR A 28 -11.50 -14.19 -15.75
CA THR A 28 -11.24 -12.80 -16.09
C THR A 28 -10.67 -12.05 -14.88
N LEU A 29 -9.67 -11.21 -15.13
CA LEU A 29 -9.11 -10.29 -14.14
C LEU A 29 -9.69 -8.89 -14.33
N GLU A 30 -10.37 -8.39 -13.31
CA GLU A 30 -10.96 -7.06 -13.32
C GLU A 30 -10.19 -6.12 -12.38
N PRO A 31 -9.72 -4.96 -12.84
CA PRO A 31 -9.07 -3.99 -11.96
C PRO A 31 -10.10 -3.32 -11.04
N ILE A 32 -9.90 -3.45 -9.73
CA ILE A 32 -10.62 -2.69 -8.71
C ILE A 32 -9.78 -1.46 -8.34
N TYR A 33 -10.36 -0.29 -8.62
CA TYR A 33 -9.80 0.99 -8.21
C TYR A 33 -10.28 1.40 -6.82
N PRO A 34 -9.46 2.16 -6.05
CA PRO A 34 -9.88 2.63 -4.75
C PRO A 34 -11.00 3.67 -4.88
N HIS A 35 -12.04 3.49 -4.07
CA HIS A 35 -13.13 4.47 -3.97
C HIS A 35 -12.81 5.61 -2.99
N GLY A 36 -11.74 5.49 -2.20
CA GLY A 36 -11.36 6.46 -1.17
C GLY A 36 -10.29 7.45 -1.63
N VAL A 37 -10.12 8.53 -0.86
CA VAL A 37 -9.04 9.53 -1.04
C VAL A 37 -7.71 9.10 -0.43
N LEU A 38 -7.73 8.07 0.41
CA LEU A 38 -6.54 7.53 1.04
C LEU A 38 -5.74 6.85 -0.08
N LEU A 39 -4.54 7.34 -0.38
CA LEU A 39 -3.71 6.92 -1.53
C LEU A 39 -4.15 7.46 -2.90
N ARG A 40 -4.84 8.61 -2.94
CA ARG A 40 -5.00 9.43 -4.15
C ARG A 40 -3.96 10.55 -4.12
N THR A 41 -3.25 10.78 -5.23
CA THR A 41 -2.26 11.87 -5.36
C THR A 41 -2.86 13.09 -6.06
N ASP A 42 -3.84 12.87 -6.93
CA ASP A 42 -4.50 13.93 -7.68
C ASP A 42 -6.01 13.68 -7.73
N LEU A 43 -6.76 14.40 -6.90
CA LEU A 43 -8.22 14.27 -6.81
C LEU A 43 -8.96 14.84 -8.02
N SER A 44 -8.26 15.54 -8.94
CA SER A 44 -8.87 16.07 -10.16
C SER A 44 -9.00 15.03 -11.27
N LYS A 45 -8.30 13.89 -11.15
CA LYS A 45 -8.28 12.81 -12.14
C LYS A 45 -9.17 11.64 -11.74
N SER A 46 -9.53 10.81 -12.72
CA SER A 46 -10.06 9.47 -12.44
C SER A 46 -8.97 8.61 -11.80
N PRO A 47 -9.29 7.71 -10.86
CA PRO A 47 -8.32 6.76 -10.30
C PRO A 47 -7.57 5.91 -11.35
N ALA A 48 -8.14 5.72 -12.54
CA ALA A 48 -7.52 4.99 -13.64
C ALA A 48 -6.47 5.81 -14.41
N ASP A 49 -6.60 7.13 -14.38
CA ASP A 49 -5.72 8.07 -15.11
C ASP A 49 -4.64 8.67 -14.19
N GLU A 50 -4.68 8.33 -12.91
CA GLU A 50 -3.65 8.74 -11.95
C GLU A 50 -2.36 7.97 -12.19
N PRO A 51 -1.20 8.66 -12.12
CA PRO A 51 0.07 7.96 -12.13
C PRO A 51 0.15 7.01 -10.93
N ALA A 52 0.75 5.86 -11.15
CA ALA A 52 0.97 4.89 -10.09
C ALA A 52 1.79 5.52 -8.94
N GLN A 53 1.35 5.30 -7.71
CA GLN A 53 2.11 5.75 -6.54
C GLN A 53 3.26 4.80 -6.30
N ARG A 54 4.47 5.34 -6.26
CA ARG A 54 5.61 4.60 -5.74
C ARG A 54 5.64 4.75 -4.22
N LEU A 55 5.66 3.63 -3.54
CA LEU A 55 5.82 3.54 -2.11
C LEU A 55 7.16 2.84 -1.85
N GLU A 56 7.90 3.35 -0.89
CA GLU A 56 9.06 2.64 -0.36
C GLU A 56 8.57 1.38 0.38
N ASP A 57 9.35 0.30 0.35
CA ASP A 57 9.00 -0.98 1.00
C ASP A 57 8.71 -0.77 2.51
N GLU A 58 9.43 0.16 3.15
CA GLU A 58 9.26 0.48 4.56
C GLU A 58 7.86 1.04 4.90
N GLU A 59 7.14 1.60 3.94
CA GLU A 59 5.81 2.19 4.15
C GLU A 59 4.68 1.15 4.11
N VAL A 60 4.96 -0.07 3.60
CA VAL A 60 4.01 -1.18 3.57
C VAL A 60 4.60 -2.35 4.35
N PRO A 61 4.22 -2.54 5.64
CA PRO A 61 4.59 -3.71 6.41
C PRO A 61 4.30 -4.99 5.63
N ARG A 62 5.13 -6.02 5.86
CA ARG A 62 5.02 -7.35 5.27
C ARG A 62 3.60 -7.93 5.28
N ASP A 63 2.91 -7.76 6.40
CA ASP A 63 1.55 -8.28 6.60
C ASP A 63 0.46 -7.40 5.96
N GLY A 64 0.83 -6.29 5.33
CA GLY A 64 -0.05 -5.24 4.85
C GLY A 64 -0.64 -4.37 5.97
N VAL A 65 -1.36 -3.30 5.57
CA VAL A 65 -2.05 -2.38 6.49
C VAL A 65 -3.53 -2.33 6.18
N LEU A 66 -4.36 -2.45 7.21
CA LEU A 66 -5.77 -2.14 7.13
C LEU A 66 -6.02 -0.73 7.68
N VAL A 67 -6.47 0.19 6.82
CA VAL A 67 -6.88 1.53 7.22
C VAL A 67 -8.40 1.61 7.32
N THR A 68 -8.91 1.84 8.53
CA THR A 68 -10.34 2.02 8.79
C THR A 68 -10.68 3.50 8.83
N ARG A 69 -11.72 3.88 8.08
CA ARG A 69 -12.28 5.24 8.08
C ARG A 69 -13.66 5.21 8.72
N LYS A 70 -13.92 6.12 9.67
CA LYS A 70 -15.23 6.25 10.31
C LYS A 70 -15.63 7.72 10.35
N ALA A 71 -16.88 8.01 9.99
CA ALA A 71 -17.47 9.30 10.28
C ALA A 71 -17.61 9.42 11.81
N GLN A 72 -17.16 10.55 12.34
CA GLN A 72 -17.17 10.87 13.75
C GLN A 72 -17.97 12.15 13.93
N PHE A 73 -18.87 12.13 14.91
CA PHE A 73 -19.75 13.25 15.20
C PHE A 73 -19.67 13.60 16.68
N ALA A 74 -19.53 14.88 16.99
CA ALA A 74 -19.62 15.39 18.35
C ALA A 74 -20.38 16.71 18.39
N ARG A 75 -20.93 17.03 19.55
CA ARG A 75 -21.44 18.37 19.87
C ARG A 75 -20.47 19.05 20.81
N TRP A 76 -20.07 20.27 20.47
CA TRP A 76 -19.21 21.09 21.32
C TRP A 76 -20.00 21.62 22.53
N ILE A 77 -19.28 22.13 23.53
CA ILE A 77 -19.87 22.71 24.75
C ILE A 77 -20.85 23.84 24.42
N GLY A 78 -20.60 24.59 23.33
CA GLY A 78 -21.49 25.64 22.82
C GLY A 78 -22.66 25.16 21.94
N GLY A 79 -22.88 23.84 21.80
CA GLY A 79 -23.93 23.26 20.96
C GLY A 79 -23.59 23.14 19.47
N GLU A 80 -22.40 23.61 19.06
CA GLU A 80 -21.91 23.45 17.68
C GLU A 80 -21.78 21.97 17.31
N ARG A 81 -22.07 21.64 16.06
CA ARG A 81 -21.98 20.28 15.52
C ARG A 81 -20.66 20.11 14.76
N LEU A 82 -19.86 19.14 15.18
CA LEU A 82 -18.59 18.80 14.54
C LEU A 82 -18.72 17.43 13.87
N LEU A 83 -18.39 17.36 12.58
CA LEU A 83 -18.35 16.13 11.80
C LEU A 83 -16.97 16.01 11.15
N TRP A 84 -16.30 14.89 11.36
CA TRP A 84 -15.00 14.62 10.75
C TRP A 84 -14.85 13.14 10.38
N ILE A 85 -13.83 12.83 9.59
CA ILE A 85 -13.46 11.44 9.29
C ILE A 85 -12.27 11.06 10.16
N GLY A 86 -12.52 10.21 11.15
CA GLY A 86 -11.46 9.54 11.91
C GLY A 86 -10.80 8.44 11.07
N ARG A 87 -9.49 8.25 11.25
CA ARG A 87 -8.69 7.24 10.56
C ARG A 87 -7.89 6.45 11.59
N SER A 88 -7.90 5.14 11.50
CA SER A 88 -7.03 4.26 12.29
C SER A 88 -6.36 3.24 11.38
N LYS A 89 -5.10 2.93 11.64
CA LYS A 89 -4.35 1.88 10.94
C LYS A 89 -4.13 0.69 11.87
N THR A 90 -4.23 -0.50 11.31
CA THR A 90 -3.93 -1.76 12.02
C THR A 90 -3.07 -2.61 11.10
N ALA A 91 -2.06 -3.29 11.65
CA ALA A 91 -1.39 -4.35 10.92
C ALA A 91 -2.41 -5.43 10.54
N SER A 92 -2.27 -6.00 9.35
CA SER A 92 -3.10 -7.14 8.96
C SER A 92 -2.62 -8.43 9.64
N LYS A 93 -3.37 -9.53 9.46
CA LYS A 93 -3.18 -10.79 10.22
C LYS A 93 -2.11 -11.73 9.62
N GLY A 94 -1.44 -11.30 8.56
CA GLY A 94 -0.38 -12.07 7.90
C GLY A 94 -0.13 -11.59 6.49
N GLU A 95 0.84 -12.22 5.85
CA GLU A 95 1.23 -11.96 4.46
C GLU A 95 0.13 -12.32 3.47
N GLY A 96 -0.18 -11.39 2.57
CA GLY A 96 -1.06 -11.67 1.44
C GLY A 96 -0.41 -12.58 0.40
N ALA A 97 -1.20 -13.07 -0.56
CA ALA A 97 -0.71 -13.80 -1.73
C ALA A 97 -0.04 -12.86 -2.75
N SER A 98 0.89 -12.02 -2.32
CA SER A 98 1.64 -11.10 -3.18
C SER A 98 2.71 -11.83 -4.00
N GLY A 99 3.13 -13.03 -3.56
CA GLY A 99 4.29 -13.72 -4.13
C GLY A 99 5.62 -13.06 -3.78
N LEU A 100 5.60 -11.96 -3.02
CA LEU A 100 6.81 -11.33 -2.49
C LEU A 100 7.43 -12.25 -1.45
N ARG A 101 8.76 -12.37 -1.51
CA ARG A 101 9.53 -13.15 -0.54
C ARG A 101 10.38 -12.19 0.26
N HIS A 102 10.23 -12.23 1.57
CA HIS A 102 10.97 -11.39 2.51
C HIS A 102 12.04 -12.24 3.21
N ASP A 103 13.08 -11.59 3.72
CA ASP A 103 14.22 -12.23 4.41
C ASP A 103 14.88 -13.37 3.61
N ILE A 104 14.88 -13.27 2.28
CA ILE A 104 15.47 -14.30 1.43
C ILE A 104 17.00 -14.23 1.43
N ARG A 105 17.64 -15.36 1.75
CA ARG A 105 19.06 -15.54 1.50
C ARG A 105 19.25 -16.06 0.07
N VAL A 106 19.62 -15.17 -0.84
CA VAL A 106 19.98 -15.54 -2.22
C VAL A 106 21.49 -15.80 -2.32
N ARG A 107 21.87 -16.83 -3.09
CA ARG A 107 23.28 -17.01 -3.47
C ARG A 107 23.66 -15.92 -4.47
N LYS A 108 24.90 -15.42 -4.36
CA LYS A 108 25.41 -14.36 -5.23
C LYS A 108 25.29 -14.72 -6.72
N GLU A 109 25.41 -16.01 -7.06
CA GLU A 109 25.27 -16.49 -8.45
C GLU A 109 23.84 -16.35 -9.03
N GLN A 110 22.83 -16.17 -8.17
CA GLN A 110 21.41 -16.06 -8.57
C GLN A 110 20.92 -14.61 -8.70
N LEU A 111 21.77 -13.64 -8.32
CA LEU A 111 21.56 -12.22 -8.56
C LEU A 111 22.34 -11.86 -9.83
N SER A 112 21.73 -12.01 -10.99
CA SER A 112 22.19 -11.39 -12.23
C SER A 112 21.00 -10.72 -12.91
N PRO A 113 21.19 -9.53 -13.50
CA PRO A 113 20.12 -8.71 -14.06
C PRO A 113 19.40 -9.38 -15.22
#